data_AF-A0A2A3N5M7-F1
#
_entry.id   AF-A0A2A3N5M7-F1
#
_cell.length_a   1.000
_cell.length_b   1.000
_cell.length_c   1.000
_cell.angle_alpha   90.00
_cell.angle_beta   90.00
_cell.angle_gamma   90.00
#
_symmetry.space_group_name_H-M   'P 1'
#
loop_
_entity.id
_entity.type
_entity.pdbx_description
1 polymer ?
#
loop_
_entity_poly.entity_id
_entity_poly.type
_entity_poly.pdbx_seq_one_letter_code
_entity_poly.pdbx_strand_id
1 'polypeptide(L)'
;MYKIAKYAAIALGVVGVVLWAVMSFNSDKDPNTLDYTNAFYAAQQALLVLTYVLLGITLAAVLISAGMNIASSPKALKKTLIYTGGFVVVLLLGYVFSSGAAEPNASEDVKKASESVRKWVSTGLIALYILVAVAVGALIASNVKKALMK
;
A
#
# COMPACT_ATOMS: atom_id res chain seq x y z
N MET A 1 -26.43 -9.93 -7.16
CA MET A 1 -26.87 -9.26 -5.92
C MET A 1 -25.99 -8.03 -5.58
N TYR A 2 -25.73 -7.12 -6.54
CA TYR A 2 -24.94 -5.89 -6.30
C TYR A 2 -25.49 -4.66 -7.03
N LYS A 3 -26.82 -4.59 -7.23
CA LYS A 3 -27.41 -3.52 -8.06
C LYS A 3 -27.13 -2.14 -7.47
N ILE A 4 -27.31 -1.97 -6.15
CA ILE A 4 -27.05 -0.70 -5.44
C ILE A 4 -25.58 -0.30 -5.50
N ALA A 5 -24.65 -1.20 -5.15
CA ALA A 5 -23.22 -0.90 -5.20
C ALA A 5 -22.74 -0.56 -6.63
N LYS A 6 -23.27 -1.27 -7.64
CA LYS A 6 -22.98 -0.99 -9.05
C LYS A 6 -23.44 0.41 -9.45
N TYR A 7 -24.68 0.78 -9.13
CA TYR A 7 -25.20 2.11 -9.47
C TYR A 7 -24.51 3.23 -8.68
N ALA A 8 -24.18 2.99 -7.42
CA ALA A 8 -23.40 3.94 -6.61
C ALA A 8 -21.99 4.16 -7.19
N ALA A 9 -21.30 3.10 -7.61
CA ALA A 9 -19.99 3.21 -8.24
C ALA A 9 -20.04 3.96 -9.58
N ILE A 10 -21.07 3.70 -10.40
CA ILE A 10 -21.28 4.44 -11.64
C ILE A 10 -21.54 5.92 -11.35
N ALA A 11 -22.40 6.24 -10.38
CA ALA A 11 -22.70 7.62 -10.02
C ALA A 11 -21.45 8.37 -9.54
N LEU A 12 -20.66 7.77 -8.64
CA LEU A 12 -19.40 8.35 -8.17
C LEU A 12 -18.37 8.53 -9.30
N GLY A 13 -18.31 7.58 -10.23
CA GLY A 13 -17.47 7.67 -11.42
C GLY A 13 -17.88 8.84 -12.32
N VAL A 14 -19.19 9.01 -12.57
CA VAL A 14 -19.73 10.13 -13.35
C VAL A 14 -19.42 11.47 -12.66
N VAL A 15 -19.61 11.56 -11.34
CA VAL A 15 -19.25 12.77 -10.56
C VAL A 15 -17.77 13.09 -10.72
N GLY A 16 -16.89 12.09 -10.63
CA GLY A 16 -15.45 12.27 -10.85
C GLY A 16 -15.11 12.77 -12.24
N VAL A 17 -15.70 12.19 -13.29
CA VAL A 17 -15.49 12.63 -14.68
C VAL A 17 -15.99 14.06 -14.89
N VAL A 18 -17.15 14.42 -14.35
CA VAL A 18 -17.70 15.77 -14.44
C VAL A 18 -16.79 16.79 -13.74
N LEU A 19 -16.36 16.51 -12.51
CA LEU A 19 -15.44 17.40 -11.78
C LEU A 19 -14.10 17.53 -12.50
N TRP A 20 -13.58 16.44 -13.07
CA TRP A 20 -12.36 16.46 -13.88
C TRP A 20 -12.51 17.27 -15.16
N ALA A 21 -13.64 17.16 -15.85
CA ALA A 21 -13.94 17.95 -17.04
C ALA A 21 -14.05 19.44 -16.69
N VAL A 22 -14.76 19.79 -15.62
CA VAL A 22 -14.84 21.18 -15.13
C VAL A 22 -13.45 21.71 -14.80
N MET A 23 -12.62 20.97 -14.07
CA MET A 23 -11.25 21.38 -13.80
C MET A 23 -10.44 21.56 -15.09
N SER A 24 -10.52 20.63 -16.03
CA SER A 24 -9.74 20.66 -17.27
C SER A 24 -10.12 21.83 -18.17
N PHE A 25 -11.41 22.11 -18.34
CA PHE A 25 -11.89 23.23 -19.14
C PHE A 25 -11.69 24.60 -18.48
N ASN A 26 -11.34 24.63 -17.19
CA ASN A 26 -11.04 25.86 -16.45
C ASN A 26 -9.54 25.98 -16.11
N SER A 27 -8.67 25.21 -16.78
CA SER A 27 -7.24 25.12 -16.48
C SER A 27 -6.39 26.23 -17.11
N ASP A 28 -7.01 27.19 -17.80
CA ASP A 28 -6.31 28.37 -18.31
C ASP A 28 -5.98 29.33 -17.16
N LYS A 29 -4.74 29.82 -17.14
CA LYS A 29 -4.33 30.88 -16.21
C LYS A 29 -4.79 32.23 -16.72
N ASP A 30 -5.40 33.03 -15.84
CA ASP A 30 -5.75 34.41 -16.15
C ASP A 30 -4.45 35.20 -16.41
N PRO A 31 -4.34 35.90 -17.55
CA PRO A 31 -3.12 36.61 -17.93
C PRO A 31 -2.81 37.83 -17.02
N ASN A 32 -3.79 38.35 -16.28
CA ASN A 32 -3.62 39.52 -15.42
C ASN A 32 -3.26 39.14 -13.99
N THR A 33 -3.86 38.07 -13.45
CA THR A 33 -3.62 37.63 -12.07
C THR A 33 -2.56 36.53 -11.98
N LEU A 34 -2.20 35.91 -13.11
CA LEU A 34 -1.30 34.75 -13.22
C LEU A 34 -1.79 33.54 -12.41
N ASP A 35 -3.10 33.45 -12.19
CA ASP A 35 -3.75 32.45 -11.34
C ASP A 35 -4.86 31.69 -12.09
N TYR A 36 -5.26 30.53 -11.59
CA TYR A 36 -6.39 29.78 -12.13
C TYR A 36 -7.73 30.35 -11.66
N THR A 37 -8.79 30.05 -12.41
CA THR A 37 -10.15 30.48 -12.04
C THR A 37 -10.64 29.82 -10.74
N ASN A 38 -11.59 30.46 -10.05
CA ASN A 38 -12.23 29.87 -8.87
C ASN A 38 -12.90 28.51 -9.17
N ALA A 39 -13.40 28.32 -10.39
CA ALA A 39 -14.00 27.07 -10.84
C ALA A 39 -12.96 25.94 -10.90
N PHE A 40 -11.73 26.22 -11.33
CA PHE A 40 -10.62 25.27 -11.31
C PHE A 40 -10.32 24.79 -9.88
N TYR A 41 -10.12 25.74 -8.95
CA TYR A 41 -9.79 25.42 -7.56
C TYR A 41 -10.89 24.65 -6.85
N ALA A 42 -12.15 25.05 -7.04
CA ALA A 42 -13.30 24.35 -6.48
C ALA A 42 -13.40 22.91 -7.00
N ALA A 43 -13.21 22.71 -8.32
CA ALA A 43 -13.23 21.38 -8.91
C ALA A 43 -12.05 20.50 -8.46
N GLN A 44 -10.84 21.07 -8.35
CA GLN A 44 -9.67 20.37 -7.83
C GLN A 44 -9.85 19.93 -6.37
N GLN A 45 -10.34 20.83 -5.50
CA GLN A 45 -10.64 20.48 -4.11
C GLN A 45 -11.71 19.39 -4.03
N ALA A 46 -12.79 19.50 -4.81
CA ALA A 46 -13.84 18.49 -4.86
C ALA A 46 -13.32 17.12 -5.34
N LEU A 47 -12.40 17.09 -6.31
CA LEU A 47 -11.73 15.85 -6.75
C LEU A 47 -10.87 15.21 -5.66
N LEU A 48 -10.12 16.02 -4.89
CA LEU A 48 -9.35 15.51 -3.75
C LEU A 48 -10.27 14.93 -2.67
N VAL A 49 -11.35 15.62 -2.33
CA VAL A 49 -12.35 15.12 -1.38
C VAL A 49 -12.96 13.81 -1.89
N LEU A 50 -13.37 13.76 -3.16
CA LEU A 50 -13.90 12.53 -3.76
C LEU A 50 -12.88 11.37 -3.70
N THR A 51 -11.61 11.65 -3.93
CA THR A 51 -10.53 10.67 -3.84
C THR A 51 -10.40 10.12 -2.42
N TYR A 52 -10.42 10.97 -1.40
CA TYR A 52 -10.36 10.53 0.00
C TYR A 52 -11.60 9.74 0.41
N VAL A 53 -12.79 10.13 -0.07
CA VAL A 53 -14.03 9.38 0.17
C VAL A 53 -13.97 8.00 -0.48
N LEU A 54 -13.54 7.91 -1.74
CA LEU A 54 -13.38 6.65 -2.45
C LEU A 54 -12.34 5.77 -1.76
N LEU A 55 -11.20 6.32 -1.38
CA LEU A 55 -10.17 5.62 -0.62
C LEU A 55 -10.76 5.05 0.68
N GLY A 56 -11.51 5.85 1.44
CA GLY A 56 -12.15 5.42 2.67
C GLY A 56 -13.15 4.28 2.46
N ILE A 57 -14.03 4.40 1.46
CA ILE A 57 -15.00 3.35 1.12
C ILE A 57 -14.30 2.07 0.69
N THR A 58 -13.31 2.16 -0.20
CA THR A 58 -12.56 1.01 -0.69
C THR A 58 -11.77 0.34 0.42
N LEU A 59 -11.10 1.12 1.27
CA LEU A 59 -10.36 0.60 2.41
C LEU A 59 -11.31 -0.13 3.37
N ALA A 60 -12.45 0.47 3.71
CA ALA A 60 -13.47 -0.17 4.55
C ALA A 60 -14.00 -1.46 3.91
N ALA A 61 -14.35 -1.44 2.63
CA ALA A 61 -14.86 -2.62 1.92
C ALA A 61 -13.82 -3.75 1.88
N VAL A 62 -12.55 -3.44 1.62
CA VAL A 62 -11.46 -4.43 1.62
C VAL A 62 -11.25 -4.99 3.01
N LEU A 63 -11.15 -4.14 4.05
CA LEU A 63 -10.92 -4.61 5.42
C LEU A 63 -12.08 -5.47 5.94
N ILE A 64 -13.33 -5.03 5.71
CA ILE A 64 -14.52 -5.78 6.13
C ILE A 64 -14.60 -7.10 5.35
N SER A 65 -14.48 -7.07 4.02
CA SER A 65 -14.61 -8.29 3.21
C SER A 65 -13.48 -9.28 3.48
N ALA A 66 -12.24 -8.83 3.58
CA ALA A 66 -11.10 -9.68 3.93
C ALA A 66 -11.27 -10.25 5.34
N GLY A 67 -11.61 -9.41 6.32
CA GLY A 67 -11.85 -9.83 7.70
C GLY A 67 -12.97 -10.87 7.81
N MET A 68 -14.11 -10.62 7.17
CA MET A 68 -15.23 -11.59 7.10
C MET A 68 -14.79 -12.89 6.42
N ASN A 69 -14.14 -12.83 5.26
CA ASN A 69 -13.69 -14.03 4.55
C ASN A 69 -12.72 -14.88 5.36
N ILE A 70 -11.82 -14.24 6.11
CA ILE A 70 -10.88 -14.90 7.01
C ILE A 70 -11.65 -15.52 8.20
N ALA A 71 -12.56 -14.77 8.83
CA ALA A 71 -13.32 -15.19 10.00
C ALA A 71 -14.35 -16.28 9.71
N SER A 72 -14.93 -16.32 8.51
CA SER A 72 -15.94 -17.30 8.11
C SER A 72 -15.42 -18.73 7.96
N SER A 73 -14.10 -18.95 7.98
CA SER A 73 -13.52 -20.28 7.89
C SER A 73 -12.40 -20.46 8.91
N PRO A 74 -12.52 -21.39 9.88
CA PRO A 74 -11.42 -21.72 10.80
C PRO A 74 -10.13 -22.10 10.08
N LYS A 75 -10.24 -22.72 8.89
CA LYS A 75 -9.11 -23.08 8.03
C LYS A 75 -8.45 -21.84 7.41
N ALA A 76 -9.23 -20.88 6.92
CA ALA A 76 -8.70 -19.63 6.36
C ALA A 76 -8.08 -18.75 7.46
N LEU A 77 -8.73 -18.66 8.63
CA LEU A 77 -8.22 -17.96 9.80
C LEU A 77 -6.87 -18.52 10.25
N LYS A 78 -6.78 -19.85 10.45
CA LYS A 78 -5.53 -20.50 10.86
C LYS A 78 -4.40 -20.25 9.86
N LYS A 79 -4.67 -20.39 8.55
CA LYS A 79 -3.66 -20.13 7.51
C LYS A 79 -3.19 -18.69 7.54
N THR A 80 -4.12 -17.74 7.58
CA THR A 80 -3.79 -16.31 7.64
C THR A 80 -2.95 -16.00 8.87
N LEU A 81 -3.31 -16.53 10.04
CA LEU A 81 -2.55 -16.31 11.27
C LEU A 81 -1.15 -16.90 11.20
N ILE A 82 -0.97 -18.08 10.60
CA ILE A 82 0.35 -18.68 10.40
C ILE A 82 1.21 -17.83 9.47
N TYR A 83 0.68 -17.38 8.34
CA TYR A 83 1.45 -16.58 7.36
C TYR A 83 1.78 -15.19 7.90
N THR A 84 0.79 -14.48 8.44
CA THR A 84 1.00 -13.16 9.05
C THR A 84 1.90 -13.25 10.28
N GLY A 85 1.68 -14.26 11.14
CA GLY A 85 2.53 -14.51 12.30
C GLY A 85 3.98 -14.78 11.91
N GLY A 86 4.22 -15.64 10.91
CA GLY A 86 5.55 -15.90 10.38
C GLY A 86 6.22 -14.63 9.83
N PHE A 87 5.48 -13.81 9.07
CA PHE A 87 5.99 -12.53 8.59
C PHE A 87 6.34 -11.56 9.72
N VAL A 88 5.49 -11.45 10.74
CA VAL A 88 5.75 -10.63 11.93
C VAL A 88 7.00 -11.10 12.68
N VAL A 89 7.19 -12.42 12.84
CA VAL A 89 8.42 -12.96 13.44
C VAL A 89 9.66 -12.52 12.66
N VAL A 90 9.61 -12.56 11.32
CA VAL A 90 10.73 -12.07 10.48
C VAL A 90 10.97 -10.57 10.67
N LEU A 91 9.91 -9.75 10.74
CA LEU A 91 10.04 -8.33 11.02
C LEU A 91 10.65 -8.07 12.41
N LEU A 92 10.24 -8.81 13.43
CA LEU A 92 10.79 -8.70 14.78
C LEU A 92 12.26 -9.09 14.81
N LEU A 93 12.64 -10.19 14.15
CA LEU A 93 14.05 -10.57 14.00
C LEU A 93 14.83 -9.47 13.28
N GLY A 94 14.31 -8.98 12.16
CA GLY A 94 14.90 -7.86 11.42
C GLY A 94 15.11 -6.63 12.30
N TYR A 95 14.13 -6.30 13.14
CA TYR A 95 14.20 -5.14 14.03
C TYR A 95 15.21 -5.34 15.16
N VAL A 96 15.25 -6.51 15.78
CA VAL A 96 16.20 -6.84 16.86
C VAL A 96 17.65 -6.77 16.36
N PHE A 97 17.91 -7.24 15.14
CA PHE A 97 19.25 -7.20 14.54
C PHE A 97 19.56 -5.89 13.81
N SER A 98 18.61 -4.97 13.69
CA SER A 98 18.81 -3.69 13.00
C SER A 98 19.59 -2.70 13.84
N SER A 99 20.37 -1.86 13.16
CA SER A 99 21.08 -0.73 13.75
C SER A 99 20.60 0.59 13.13
N GLY A 100 20.46 1.63 13.96
CA GLY A 100 20.21 3.00 13.52
C GLY A 100 21.50 3.80 13.29
N ALA A 101 22.67 3.19 13.53
CA ALA A 101 23.95 3.84 13.32
C ALA A 101 24.12 4.24 11.84
N ALA A 102 24.78 5.38 11.61
CA ALA A 102 25.12 5.79 10.27
C ALA A 102 26.21 4.86 9.72
N GLU A 103 25.91 4.13 8.65
CA GLU A 103 26.89 3.25 8.03
C GLU A 103 28.05 4.09 7.46
N PRO A 104 29.32 3.70 7.68
CA PRO A 104 30.47 4.51 7.26
C PRO A 104 30.46 4.83 5.75
N ASN A 105 30.01 3.87 4.94
CA ASN A 105 29.90 3.96 3.49
C ASN A 105 28.54 4.47 2.99
N ALA A 106 27.62 4.87 3.86
CA ALA A 106 26.33 5.43 3.45
C ALA A 106 26.51 6.81 2.79
N SER A 107 25.61 7.16 1.88
CA SER A 107 25.54 8.49 1.29
C SER A 107 25.27 9.57 2.35
N GLU A 108 25.67 10.81 2.06
CA GLU A 108 25.41 11.99 2.87
C GLU A 108 23.92 12.12 3.27
N ASP A 109 22.99 11.87 2.34
CA ASP A 109 21.56 11.99 2.60
C ASP A 109 21.05 10.94 3.60
N VAL A 110 21.58 9.72 3.53
CA VAL A 110 21.27 8.65 4.50
C VAL A 110 21.85 8.98 5.87
N LYS A 111 23.05 9.58 5.92
CA LYS A 111 23.67 10.06 7.17
C LYS A 111 22.89 11.19 7.83
N LYS A 112 22.18 12.02 7.05
CA LYS A 112 21.29 13.10 7.54
C LYS A 112 19.94 12.59 8.06
N ALA A 113 19.50 11.40 7.64
CA ALA A 113 18.26 10.81 8.15
C ALA A 113 18.32 10.56 9.67
N SER A 114 17.18 10.60 10.36
CA SER A 114 17.13 10.30 11.79
C SER A 114 17.54 8.86 12.08
N GLU A 115 18.08 8.62 13.28
CA GLU A 115 18.46 7.27 13.72
C GLU A 115 17.29 6.28 13.61
N SER A 116 16.07 6.74 13.94
CA SER A 116 14.85 5.92 13.82
C SER A 116 14.58 5.53 12.37
N VAL A 117 14.65 6.48 11.44
CA VAL A 117 14.46 6.20 10.00
C VAL A 117 15.50 5.18 9.52
N ARG A 118 16.78 5.38 9.85
CA ARG A 118 17.84 4.43 9.49
C ARG A 118 17.60 3.04 10.07
N LYS A 119 17.16 2.94 11.33
CA LYS A 119 16.86 1.67 11.97
C LYS A 119 15.71 0.93 11.30
N TRP A 120 14.64 1.62 10.93
CA TRP A 120 13.51 1.04 10.20
C TRP A 120 13.89 0.59 8.78
N VAL A 121 14.75 1.34 8.10
CA VAL A 121 15.31 0.93 6.80
C VAL A 121 16.18 -0.33 6.96
N SER A 122 17.07 -0.35 7.94
CA SER A 122 17.90 -1.52 8.28
C SER A 122 17.05 -2.74 8.62
N THR A 123 15.98 -2.57 9.41
CA THR A 123 14.99 -3.60 9.72
C THR A 123 14.38 -4.20 8.46
N GLY A 124 13.90 -3.35 7.55
CA GLY A 124 13.29 -3.79 6.29
C GLY A 124 14.28 -4.55 5.41
N LEU A 125 15.55 -4.12 5.39
CA LEU A 125 16.60 -4.76 4.61
C LEU A 125 16.97 -6.13 5.17
N ILE A 126 17.14 -6.26 6.49
CA ILE A 126 17.41 -7.55 7.15
C ILE A 126 16.23 -8.50 6.97
N ALA A 127 15.00 -8.03 7.17
CA ALA A 127 13.80 -8.82 6.96
C ALA A 127 13.71 -9.33 5.51
N LEU A 128 14.02 -8.47 4.52
CA LEU A 128 14.09 -8.85 3.11
C LEU A 128 15.14 -9.95 2.89
N TYR A 129 16.35 -9.81 3.43
CA TYR A 129 17.40 -10.82 3.28
C TYR A 129 17.00 -12.17 3.87
N ILE A 130 16.36 -12.19 5.05
CA ILE A 130 15.82 -13.41 5.65
C ILE A 130 14.78 -14.04 4.72
N LEU A 131 13.82 -13.26 4.22
CA LEU A 131 12.77 -13.77 3.33
C LEU A 131 13.34 -14.32 2.02
N VAL A 132 14.31 -13.64 1.42
CA VAL A 132 14.97 -14.08 0.19
C VAL A 132 15.70 -15.41 0.42
N ALA A 133 16.47 -15.54 1.51
CA ALA A 133 17.15 -16.78 1.85
C ALA A 133 16.16 -17.94 2.03
N VAL A 134 15.07 -17.71 2.78
CA VAL A 134 14.01 -18.71 2.99
C VAL A 134 13.33 -19.07 1.67
N ALA A 135 13.03 -18.09 0.81
CA ALA A 135 12.39 -18.32 -0.49
C ALA A 135 13.27 -19.17 -1.41
N VAL A 136 14.57 -18.86 -1.51
CA VAL A 136 15.53 -19.65 -2.29
C VAL A 136 15.61 -21.08 -1.75
N GLY A 137 15.73 -21.25 -0.43
CA GLY A 137 15.74 -22.58 0.19
C GLY A 137 14.46 -23.38 -0.09
N ALA A 138 13.29 -22.74 0.00
CA ALA A 138 12.00 -23.38 -0.28
C ALA A 138 11.87 -23.80 -1.76
N LEU A 139 12.35 -22.97 -2.70
CA LEU A 139 12.35 -23.29 -4.13
C LEU A 139 13.23 -24.50 -4.43
N ILE A 140 14.45 -24.54 -3.88
CA ILE A 140 15.36 -25.68 -4.06
C ILE A 140 14.71 -26.95 -3.49
N ALA A 141 14.23 -26.91 -2.25
CA ALA A 141 13.60 -28.05 -1.60
C ALA A 141 12.37 -28.57 -2.37
N SER A 142 11.53 -27.65 -2.88
CA SER A 142 10.35 -27.98 -3.68
C SER A 142 10.74 -28.71 -4.98
N ASN A 143 11.76 -28.20 -5.69
CA ASN A 143 12.21 -28.78 -6.95
C ASN A 143 12.89 -30.14 -6.75
N VAL A 144 13.74 -30.28 -5.72
CA VAL A 144 14.38 -31.56 -5.36
C VAL A 144 13.33 -32.61 -5.00
N LYS A 145 12.37 -32.26 -4.14
CA LYS A 145 11.27 -33.15 -3.77
C LYS A 145 10.47 -33.60 -4.98
N LYS A 146 10.17 -32.68 -5.90
CA LYS A 146 9.45 -33.00 -7.15
C LYS A 146 10.24 -33.94 -8.07
N ALA A 147 11.56 -33.80 -8.12
CA ALA A 147 12.43 -34.67 -8.92
C ALA A 147 12.56 -36.08 -8.32
N LEU A 148 12.59 -36.20 -6.99
CA LEU A 148 12.72 -37.47 -6.27
C LEU A 148 11.39 -38.24 -6.12
N MET A 149 10.26 -37.53 -6.09
CA MET A 149 8.92 -38.13 -6.01
C MET A 149 8.31 -38.43 -7.39
N LYS A 150 9.12 -38.31 -8.45
CA LYS A 150 8.78 -38.77 -9.79
C LYS A 150 9.20 -40.21 -9.95
#